data_AF-R7HRZ6-F1
#
_entry.id   AF-R7HRZ6-F1
#
_cell.length_a   1.000
_cell.length_b   1.000
_cell.length_c   1.000
_cell.angle_alpha   90.00
_cell.angle_beta   90.00
_cell.angle_gamma   90.00
#
_symmetry.space_group_name_H-M   'P 1'
#
loop_
_entity.id
_entity.type
_entity.pdbx_description
1 polymer ?
#
loop_
_entity_poly.entity_id
_entity_poly.type
_entity_poly.pdbx_seq_one_letter_code
_entity_poly.pdbx_strand_id
1 'polypeptide(L)' 'MTHISQFAVKDFDAYENSNELKEYQVEVITFDGESETVYVEAYNEDEASNKAAAQVGNADYVMVYSYN' A
#
# COMPACT_ATOMS: atom_id res chain seq x y z
N MET A 1 23.98 -23.82 6.88
CA MET A 1 22.54 -23.50 7.05
C MET A 1 22.40 -22.01 6.82
N THR A 2 22.01 -21.62 5.61
CA THR A 2 21.88 -20.22 5.21
C THR A 2 20.38 -19.94 5.15
N HIS A 3 19.87 -19.12 6.07
CA HIS A 3 18.47 -18.71 6.06
C HIS A 3 18.27 -17.71 4.92
N ILE A 4 17.62 -18.16 3.85
CA ILE A 4 17.15 -17.27 2.79
C ILE A 4 15.81 -16.72 3.28
N SER A 5 15.82 -15.49 3.78
CA SER A 5 14.58 -14.75 4.05
C SER A 5 14.00 -14.34 2.71
N GLN A 6 13.09 -15.16 2.18
CA GLN A 6 12.29 -14.85 1.01
C GLN A 6 11.17 -13.90 1.45
N PHE A 7 11.47 -12.61 1.52
CA PHE A 7 10.42 -11.59 1.50
C PHE A 7 9.86 -11.57 0.07
N ALA A 8 8.61 -11.99 -0.04
CA ALA A 8 7.88 -12.12 -1.29
C ALA A 8 7.81 -10.78 -2.03
N VAL A 9 8.59 -10.65 -3.10
CA VAL A 9 8.24 -9.76 -4.21
C VAL A 9 7.39 -10.60 -5.15
N LYS A 10 6.07 -10.53 -4.96
CA LYS A 10 5.11 -11.05 -5.93
C LYS A 10 5.27 -10.24 -7.21
N ASP A 11 5.31 -10.97 -8.31
CA ASP A 11 5.42 -10.52 -9.70
C ASP A 11 4.69 -9.19 -9.96
N PHE A 12 5.50 -8.17 -10.22
CA PHE A 12 5.08 -6.90 -10.79
C PHE A 12 5.06 -7.05 -12.32
N ASP A 13 4.06 -7.78 -12.82
CA ASP A 13 3.83 -8.01 -14.25
C ASP A 13 2.39 -7.57 -14.58
N ALA A 14 2.18 -6.26 -14.76
CA ALA A 14 0.91 -5.74 -15.29
C ALA A 14 1.09 -4.35 -15.92
N TYR A 15 1.95 -4.26 -16.92
CA TYR A 15 2.07 -3.08 -17.78
C TYR A 15 1.18 -3.21 -19.01
N GLU A 16 -0.15 -3.36 -18.90
CA GLU A 16 -1.08 -3.14 -20.04
C GLU A 16 -2.52 -2.79 -19.56
N ASN A 17 -2.86 -1.49 -19.55
CA ASN A 17 -4.20 -0.94 -19.84
C ASN A 17 -5.48 -1.47 -19.11
N SER A 18 -5.48 -1.67 -17.79
CA SER A 18 -6.68 -2.19 -17.12
C SER A 18 -7.18 -1.33 -15.96
N ASN A 19 -8.50 -1.11 -15.95
CA ASN A 19 -9.32 -0.75 -14.79
C ASN A 19 -9.37 -1.95 -13.81
N GLU A 20 -8.18 -2.42 -13.42
CA GLU A 20 -7.95 -3.57 -12.55
C GLU A 20 -7.56 -3.06 -11.17
N LEU A 21 -8.06 -3.74 -10.14
CA LEU A 21 -7.67 -3.46 -8.76
C LEU A 21 -6.17 -3.76 -8.63
N LYS A 22 -5.41 -2.74 -8.27
CA LYS A 22 -3.99 -2.85 -7.94
C LYS A 22 -3.85 -2.83 -6.43
N GLU A 23 -2.95 -3.63 -5.90
CA GLU A 23 -2.56 -3.56 -4.51
C GLU A 23 -1.59 -2.39 -4.34
N TYR A 24 -2.01 -1.39 -3.58
CA TYR A 24 -1.19 -0.24 -3.21
C TYR A 24 -0.69 -0.43 -1.80
N GLN A 25 0.61 -0.23 -1.61
CA GLN A 25 1.19 -0.12 -0.28
C GLN A 25 1.03 1.32 0.19
N VAL A 26 0.37 1.51 1.33
CA VAL A 26 0.10 2.83 1.89
C VAL A 26 0.66 2.88 3.29
N GLU A 27 1.55 3.82 3.53
CA GLU A 27 2.09 4.10 4.85
C GLU A 27 1.27 5.22 5.48
N VAL A 28 0.65 4.92 6.62
CA VAL A 28 -0.20 5.84 7.37
C VAL A 28 0.53 6.20 8.65
N ILE A 29 0.77 7.49 8.84
CA ILE A 29 1.33 8.03 10.08
C ILE A 29 0.16 8.54 10.92
N THR A 30 0.05 8.05 12.16
CA THR A 30 -0.98 8.49 13.10
C THR A 30 -0.57 9.77 13.82
N PHE A 31 -1.53 10.45 14.45
CA PHE A 31 -1.26 11.63 15.28
C PHE A 31 -0.32 11.36 16.46
N ASP A 32 -0.19 10.10 16.87
CA ASP A 32 0.73 9.66 17.92
C ASP A 32 2.18 9.52 17.41
N GLY A 33 2.40 9.70 16.10
CA GLY A 33 3.70 9.58 15.44
C GLY A 33 4.07 8.13 15.10
N GLU A 34 3.13 7.20 15.20
CA GLU A 34 3.33 5.80 14.80
C GLU A 34 3.03 5.63 13.31
N SER A 35 3.89 4.89 12.61
CA SER A 35 3.71 4.56 11.19
C SER A 35 3.18 3.14 11.03
N GLU A 36 2.05 2.98 10.33
CA GLU A 36 1.50 1.69 9.95
C GLU A 36 1.53 1.50 8.43
N THR A 37 2.05 0.36 7.98
CA THR A 37 1.99 -0.01 6.56
C THR A 37 0.74 -0.84 6.30
N VAL A 38 -0.15 -0.30 5.48
CA VAL A 38 -1.43 -0.91 5.08
C VAL A 38 -1.39 -1.25 3.60
N TYR A 39 -1.86 -2.44 3.24
CA TYR A 39 -2.03 -2.85 1.84
C TYR A 39 -3.49 -2.71 1.47
N VAL A 40 -3.78 -1.95 0.42
CA VAL A 40 -5.15 -1.69 -0.02
C VAL A 40 -5.30 -1.95 -1.51
N GLU A 41 -6.35 -2.67 -1.87
CA GLU A 41 -6.72 -2.88 -3.26
C GLU A 41 -7.57 -1.70 -3.74
N ALA A 42 -7.08 -0.98 -4.73
CA ALA A 42 -7.74 0.19 -5.29
C ALA A 42 -7.50 0.28 -6.81
N TYR A 43 -8.31 1.07 -7.51
CA TYR A 43 -8.08 1.32 -8.93
C TYR A 43 -7.08 2.45 -9.18
N ASN A 44 -6.88 3.30 -8.17
CA ASN A 44 -6.00 4.47 -8.21
C ASN A 44 -5.48 4.82 -6.81
N GLU A 45 -4.48 5.71 -6.77
CA GLU A 45 -3.81 6.15 -5.55
C GLU A 45 -4.74 6.93 -4.60
N ASP A 46 -5.70 7.70 -5.13
CA ASP A 46 -6.67 8.46 -4.34
C ASP A 46 -7.62 7.55 -3.54
N GLU A 47 -8.12 6.50 -4.18
CA GLU A 47 -8.96 5.49 -3.54
C GLU A 47 -8.15 4.65 -2.55
N ALA A 48 -6.90 4.31 -2.88
CA ALA A 48 -5.98 3.65 -1.97
C ALA A 48 -5.77 4.47 -0.69
N SER A 49 -5.43 5.75 -0.84
CA SER A 49 -5.23 6.67 0.29
C SER A 49 -6.47 6.74 1.19
N ASN A 50 -7.65 6.92 0.59
CA ASN A 50 -8.90 6.97 1.34
C ASN A 50 -9.22 5.66 2.09
N LYS A 51 -9.01 4.51 1.45
CA LYS A 51 -9.21 3.20 2.09
C LYS A 51 -8.23 2.97 3.23
N ALA A 52 -6.96 3.33 3.05
CA ALA A 52 -5.93 3.18 4.07
C ALA A 52 -6.19 4.10 5.27
N ALA A 53 -6.53 5.37 5.01
CA ALA A 53 -6.92 6.32 6.06
C ALA A 53 -8.16 5.83 6.83
N ALA A 54 -9.16 5.28 6.12
CA ALA A 54 -10.36 4.74 6.74
C ALA A 54 -10.10 3.45 7.55
N GLN A 55 -9.13 2.62 7.17
CA GLN A 55 -8.75 1.43 7.93
C GLN A 55 -8.07 1.79 9.26
N VAL A 56 -7.15 2.77 9.23
CA VAL A 56 -6.40 3.20 10.43
C VAL A 56 -7.26 4.12 11.30
N GLY A 57 -8.17 4.90 10.71
CA GLY A 57 -9.14 5.75 11.41
C GLY A 57 -8.56 6.98 12.12
N ASN A 58 -7.25 7.00 12.40
CA ASN A 58 -6.54 8.07 13.09
C ASN A 58 -5.29 8.53 12.31
N ALA A 59 -5.40 8.52 10.97
CA ALA A 59 -4.36 8.93 10.05
C ALA A 59 -4.15 10.47 10.09
N ASP A 60 -2.93 10.92 10.37
CA ASP A 60 -2.49 12.31 10.21
C ASP A 60 -1.88 12.54 8.82
N TYR A 61 -1.06 11.59 8.36
CA TYR A 61 -0.43 11.63 7.04
C TYR A 61 -0.51 10.27 6.34
N VAL A 62 -0.70 10.29 5.02
CA VAL A 62 -0.85 9.09 4.20
C VAL A 62 0.09 9.18 3.00
N MET A 63 0.97 8.20 2.85
CA MET A 63 1.91 8.08 1.74
C MET A 63 1.59 6.83 0.93
N VAL A 64 1.13 7.02 -0.31
CA VAL A 64 0.82 5.91 -1.22
C VAL A 64 2.07 5.60 -2.06
N TYR A 65 2.53 4.36 -1.98
CA TYR A 65 3.60 3.85 -2.83
C TYR A 65 3.00 3.14 -4.03
N SER A 66 3.14 3.80 -5.17
CA SER A 66 2.77 3.31 -6.49
C SER A 66 4.04 2.75 -7.15
N TYR A 67 4.14 1.43 -7.23
CA TYR A 67 5.18 0.80 -8.04
C TYR A 67 4.75 0.93 -9.51
N ASN A 68 5.55 1.65 -10.31
CA ASN A 68 5.34 1.86 -11.75
C ASN A 68 6.24 0.95 -12.57
#